data_AF-A0A948RX51-F1
#
_entry.id   AF-A0A948RX51-F1
#
_cell.length_a   1.000
_cell.length_b   1.000
_cell.length_c   1.000
_cell.angle_alpha   90.00
_cell.angle_beta   90.00
_cell.angle_gamma   90.00
#
_symmetry.space_group_name_H-M   'P 1'
#
loop_
_entity.id
_entity.type
_entity.pdbx_description
1 polymer ?
#
loop_
_entity_poly.entity_id
_entity_poly.type
_entity_poly.pdbx_seq_one_letter_code
_entity_poly.pdbx_strand_id
1 'polypeptide(L)'
;NHKRETIAFSKRRQSAAERLAILQVWRNFIKPFSERYNSETPAQRLGLFDRKLRVDEILAKRLFATRTRLPRRLKQYYNRTIETRCIPKNRRHELKYAY
;
A
#
# COMPACT_ATOMS: atom_id res chain seq x y z
N ASN A 1 7.53 -13.00 -15.42
CA ASN A 1 6.37 -12.90 -14.49
C ASN A 1 6.27 -14.22 -13.71
N HIS A 2 6.18 -14.20 -12.38
CA HIS A 2 6.44 -15.40 -11.55
C HIS A 2 5.21 -16.33 -11.44
N LYS A 3 5.42 -17.63 -11.16
CA LYS A 3 4.32 -18.61 -10.94
C LYS A 3 3.72 -18.51 -9.54
N ARG A 4 4.55 -18.34 -8.50
CA ARG A 4 4.12 -18.16 -7.10
C ARG A 4 3.27 -16.90 -6.93
N GLU A 5 2.06 -17.06 -6.40
CA GLU A 5 1.07 -15.98 -6.25
C GLU A 5 1.57 -14.80 -5.41
N THR A 6 2.37 -15.06 -4.37
CA THR A 6 2.90 -14.02 -3.47
C THR A 6 3.81 -12.99 -4.17
N ILE A 7 4.43 -13.37 -5.28
CA ILE A 7 5.34 -12.54 -6.10
C ILE A 7 4.65 -12.08 -7.39
N ALA A 8 3.59 -12.77 -7.81
CA ALA A 8 2.83 -12.49 -9.03
C ALA A 8 1.82 -11.34 -8.90
N PHE A 9 1.91 -10.52 -7.85
CA PHE A 9 0.99 -9.39 -7.61
C PHE A 9 0.93 -8.41 -8.79
N SER A 10 2.03 -8.27 -9.55
CA SER A 10 2.10 -7.37 -10.70
C SER A 10 1.27 -7.83 -11.91
N LYS A 11 0.76 -9.07 -11.92
CA LYS A 11 -0.15 -9.55 -12.97
C LYS A 11 -1.43 -8.72 -13.02
N ARG A 12 -1.90 -8.20 -11.88
CA ARG A 12 -3.11 -7.38 -11.80
C ARG A 12 -2.74 -5.95 -11.44
N ARG A 13 -3.23 -4.98 -12.22
CA ARG A 13 -2.88 -3.55 -12.06
C ARG A 13 -3.17 -3.00 -10.66
N GLN A 14 -4.33 -3.33 -10.11
CA GLN A 14 -4.70 -2.90 -8.76
C GLN A 14 -3.77 -3.49 -7.67
N SER A 15 -3.28 -4.72 -7.83
CA SER A 15 -2.44 -5.38 -6.84
C SER A 15 -1.02 -4.80 -6.88
N ALA A 16 -0.56 -4.37 -8.05
CA ALA A 16 0.62 -3.53 -8.16
C ALA A 16 0.43 -2.17 -7.45
N ALA A 17 -0.72 -1.52 -7.62
CA ALA A 17 -1.02 -0.25 -6.93
C ALA A 17 -1.10 -0.41 -5.40
N GLU A 18 -1.75 -1.47 -4.90
CA GLU A 18 -1.79 -1.82 -3.47
C GLU A 18 -0.36 -2.00 -2.90
N ARG A 19 0.50 -2.73 -3.62
CA ARG A 19 1.91 -2.91 -3.22
C ARG A 19 2.71 -1.62 -3.26
N LEU A 20 2.47 -0.76 -4.25
CA LEU A 20 3.09 0.55 -4.32
C LEU A 20 2.70 1.41 -3.12
N ALA A 21 1.43 1.41 -2.72
CA ALA A 21 0.97 2.16 -1.55
C ALA A 21 1.71 1.72 -0.26
N ILE A 22 1.86 0.40 -0.05
CA ILE A 22 2.63 -0.15 1.07
C ILE A 22 4.11 0.27 0.97
N LEU A 23 4.70 0.20 -0.23
CA LEU A 23 6.08 0.60 -0.46
C LEU A 23 6.31 2.09 -0.17
N GLN A 24 5.37 2.96 -0.54
CA GLN A 24 5.45 4.40 -0.26
C GLN A 24 5.47 4.66 1.24
N VAL A 25 4.62 3.99 2.02
CA VAL A 25 4.63 4.11 3.48
C VAL A 25 5.98 3.66 4.05
N TRP A 26 6.46 2.49 3.65
CA TRP A 26 7.74 1.96 4.13
C TRP A 26 8.92 2.85 3.75
N ARG A 27 9.00 3.28 2.49
CA ARG A 27 10.12 4.07 1.95
C ARG A 27 10.17 5.47 2.56
N ASN A 28 9.01 6.09 2.80
CA ASN A 28 8.96 7.48 3.24
C ASN A 28 9.01 7.63 4.77
N PHE A 29 8.48 6.67 5.54
CA PHE A 29 8.32 6.83 6.99
C PHE A 29 9.18 5.88 7.83
N ILE A 30 9.60 4.73 7.29
CA ILE A 30 10.40 3.74 8.05
C ILE A 30 11.87 3.76 7.59
N LYS A 31 12.10 3.68 6.28
CA LYS A 31 13.45 3.51 5.75
C LYS A 31 14.25 4.81 5.78
N PRO A 32 15.55 4.73 6.12
CA PRO A 32 16.44 5.86 5.95
C PRO A 32 16.53 6.22 4.45
N PHE A 33 16.66 7.50 4.16
CA PHE A 33 16.90 7.99 2.80
C PHE A 33 18.15 7.33 2.20
N SER A 34 19.24 7.30 2.98
CA SER A 34 20.46 6.56 2.69
C SER A 34 20.68 5.43 3.68
N GLU A 35 20.72 4.19 3.18
CA GLU A 35 20.99 3.01 4.01
C GLU A 35 22.42 2.99 4.54
N ARG A 36 23.39 3.48 3.74
CA ARG A 36 24.82 3.54 4.13
C ARG A 36 25.05 4.32 5.42
N TYR A 37 24.33 5.42 5.61
CA TYR A 37 24.50 6.32 6.74
C TYR A 37 23.40 6.18 7.79
N ASN A 38 22.46 5.25 7.59
CA ASN A 38 21.25 5.10 8.41
C ASN A 38 20.54 6.45 8.68
N SER A 39 20.48 7.31 7.67
CA SER A 39 20.05 8.71 7.78
C SER A 39 18.57 8.87 8.17
N GLU A 40 18.12 10.12 8.27
CA GLU A 40 16.71 10.50 8.28
C GLU A 40 15.92 9.86 7.13
N THR A 41 14.62 9.64 7.35
CA THR A 41 13.67 9.25 6.29
C THR A 41 13.31 10.45 5.39
N PRO A 42 12.73 10.22 4.21
CA PRO A 42 12.14 11.30 3.42
C PRO A 42 11.14 12.16 4.19
N ALA A 43 10.30 11.56 5.04
CA ALA A 43 9.32 12.30 5.84
C ALA A 43 9.98 13.20 6.90
N GLN A 44 11.09 12.74 7.50
CA GLN A 44 11.86 13.56 8.45
C GLN A 44 12.51 14.75 7.75
N ARG A 45 13.10 14.55 6.57
CA ARG A 45 13.69 15.66 5.78
C ARG A 45 12.67 16.72 5.36
N LEU A 46 11.41 16.33 5.19
CA LEU A 46 10.31 17.24 4.90
C LEU A 46 9.73 17.90 6.17
N GLY A 47 10.27 17.61 7.36
CA GLY A 47 9.76 18.13 8.63
C GLY A 47 8.38 17.59 9.01
N LEU A 48 7.94 16.48 8.42
CA LEU A 48 6.62 15.88 8.71
C LEU A 48 6.63 15.03 9.98
N PHE A 49 7.79 14.50 10.34
CA PHE A 49 8.00 13.65 11.50
C PHE A 49 9.40 13.89 12.07
N ASP A 50 9.55 13.86 13.39
CA ASP A 50 10.86 14.08 14.01
C ASP A 50 11.70 12.79 14.08
N ARG A 51 11.06 11.63 13.93
CA ARG A 51 11.70 10.30 14.02
C ARG A 51 11.15 9.31 12.99
N LYS A 52 11.90 8.23 12.79
CA LYS A 52 11.44 7.06 12.03
C LYS A 52 10.22 6.44 12.70
N LEU A 53 9.23 6.03 11.91
CA LEU A 53 8.11 5.24 12.40
C LEU A 53 8.51 3.77 12.48
N ARG A 54 7.95 3.07 13.47
CA ARG A 54 8.01 1.61 13.60
C ARG A 54 6.76 0.97 12.99
N VAL A 55 6.86 -0.31 12.65
CA VAL A 55 5.78 -1.04 11.96
C VAL A 55 4.52 -1.13 12.82
N ASP A 56 4.68 -1.36 14.12
CA ASP A 56 3.59 -1.40 15.08
C ASP A 56 2.88 -0.06 15.21
N GLU A 57 3.59 1.07 15.10
CA GLU A 57 2.97 2.40 15.11
C GLU A 57 2.08 2.64 13.88
N ILE A 58 2.53 2.19 12.71
CA ILE A 58 1.76 2.28 11.46
C ILE A 58 0.52 1.39 11.51
N LEU A 59 0.63 0.21 12.13
CA LEU A 59 -0.45 -0.75 12.26
C LEU A 59 -1.27 -0.60 13.55
N ALA A 60 -0.91 0.36 14.42
CA ALA A 60 -1.56 0.57 15.72
C ALA A 60 -3.04 0.90 15.59
N LYS A 61 -3.44 1.48 14.45
CA LYS A 61 -4.83 1.81 14.16
C LYS A 61 -5.27 1.14 12.86
N ARG A 62 -6.41 0.47 12.93
CA ARG A 62 -7.08 -0.07 11.75
C ARG A 62 -7.99 1.00 11.15
N LEU A 63 -7.71 1.40 9.92
CA LEU A 63 -8.60 2.27 9.15
C LEU A 63 -9.61 1.43 8.37
N PHE A 64 -10.89 1.80 8.45
CA PHE A 64 -11.98 1.16 7.71
C PHE A 64 -12.32 1.99 6.48
N ALA A 65 -12.38 1.36 5.30
CA ALA A 65 -12.69 2.07 4.05
C ALA A 65 -14.10 2.68 4.03
N THR A 66 -15.01 2.19 4.87
CA THR A 66 -16.36 2.76 5.07
C THR A 66 -16.36 4.01 5.93
N ARG A 67 -15.37 4.17 6.81
CA ARG A 67 -15.28 5.27 7.80
C ARG A 67 -14.29 6.35 7.39
N THR A 68 -13.56 6.15 6.30
CA THR A 68 -12.57 7.10 5.78
C THR A 68 -12.97 7.55 4.38
N ARG A 69 -12.91 8.86 4.13
CA ARG A 69 -13.13 9.41 2.79
C ARG A 69 -11.94 9.03 1.90
N LEU A 70 -12.13 8.01 1.06
CA LEU A 70 -11.15 7.61 0.05
C LEU A 70 -11.39 8.37 -1.27
N PRO A 71 -10.33 8.89 -1.92
CA PRO A 71 -10.41 9.34 -3.30
C PRO A 71 -11.00 8.28 -4.21
N ARG A 72 -11.78 8.69 -5.22
CA ARG A 72 -12.52 7.78 -6.13
C ARG A 72 -11.65 6.65 -6.67
N ARG A 73 -10.42 6.96 -7.08
CA ARG A 73 -9.49 5.97 -7.65
C ARG A 73 -9.00 4.95 -6.62
N LEU A 74 -8.72 5.39 -5.39
CA LEU A 74 -8.33 4.47 -4.31
C LEU A 74 -9.50 3.57 -3.89
N LYS A 75 -10.73 4.10 -3.88
CA LYS A 75 -11.94 3.30 -3.64
C LYS A 75 -12.11 2.20 -4.70
N GLN A 76 -11.85 2.50 -5.98
CA GLN A 76 -11.88 1.50 -7.06
C GLN A 76 -10.80 0.42 -6.91
N TYR A 77 -9.58 0.80 -6.52
CA TYR A 77 -8.53 -0.18 -6.24
C TYR A 77 -8.88 -1.06 -5.04
N TYR A 78 -9.32 -0.47 -3.93
CA TYR A 78 -9.72 -1.19 -2.71
C TYR A 78 -10.88 -2.17 -2.97
N ASN A 79 -11.93 -1.72 -3.66
CA ASN A 79 -13.07 -2.57 -4.03
C ASN A 79 -12.75 -3.56 -5.17
N ARG A 80 -11.56 -3.46 -5.74
CA ARG A 80 -11.06 -4.32 -6.82
C ARG A 80 -11.93 -4.29 -8.08
N THR A 81 -12.46 -3.12 -8.41
CA THR A 81 -13.36 -2.93 -9.57
C THR A 81 -12.61 -2.64 -10.87
N ILE A 82 -11.29 -2.51 -10.84
CA ILE A 82 -10.49 -2.24 -12.03
C ILE A 82 -10.10 -3.56 -12.70
N GLU A 83 -10.56 -3.71 -13.93
CA GLU A 83 -10.29 -4.88 -14.74
C GLU A 83 -8.92 -4.79 -15.39
N THR A 84 -8.17 -5.90 -15.32
CA THR A 84 -6.95 -6.06 -16.09
C THR A 84 -7.28 -6.91 -17.32
N ARG A 85 -7.29 -6.28 -18.50
CA ARG A 85 -7.77 -6.86 -19.77
C ARG A 85 -7.22 -8.26 -20.08
N CYS A 86 -5.94 -8.51 -19.78
CA CYS A 86 -5.29 -9.80 -20.05
C CYS A 86 -5.53 -10.88 -18.99
N ILE A 87 -6.32 -10.59 -17.94
CA ILE A 87 -6.68 -11.57 -16.91
C ILE A 87 -8.13 -11.99 -17.12
N PRO A 88 -8.42 -13.30 -17.30
CA PRO A 88 -9.79 -13.77 -17.52
C PRO A 88 -10.68 -13.66 -16.27
N LYS A 89 -10.10 -13.79 -15.07
CA LYS A 89 -10.84 -13.75 -13.79
C LYS A 89 -10.36 -12.61 -12.89
N ASN A 90 -11.14 -11.52 -12.82
CA ASN A 90 -10.86 -10.34 -11.99
C ASN A 90 -11.67 -10.35 -10.69
N ARG A 91 -11.27 -11.15 -9.69
CA ARG A 91 -12.02 -11.26 -8.41
C ARG A 91 -12.23 -9.89 -7.75
N ARG A 92 -13.44 -9.61 -7.27
CA ARG A 92 -13.74 -8.36 -6.55
C ARG A 92 -13.45 -8.50 -5.06
N HIS A 93 -13.51 -7.40 -4.33
CA HIS A 93 -13.41 -7.44 -2.88
C HIS A 93 -14.79 -7.73 -2.28
N GLU A 94 -14.93 -8.89 -1.66
CA GLU A 94 -16.20 -9.41 -1.12
C GLU A 94 -16.12 -9.73 0.38
N LEU A 95 -15.01 -9.37 1.03
CA LEU A 95 -14.78 -9.67 2.45
C LEU A 95 -15.65 -8.77 3.33
N LYS A 96 -16.66 -9.35 3.97
CA LYS A 96 -17.60 -8.62 4.86
C LYS A 96 -16.89 -7.88 6.00
N TYR A 97 -15.94 -8.54 6.67
CA TYR A 97 -15.19 -7.97 7.81
C TYR A 97 -14.06 -7.01 7.43
N ALA A 98 -13.91 -6.70 6.14
CA ALA A 98 -12.96 -5.69 5.68
C ALA A 98 -13.56 -4.28 5.65
N TYR A 99 -14.90 -4.18 5.67
CA TYR A 99 -15.68 -2.93 5.69
C TYR A 99 -15.97 -2.43 7.09
#